data_AF-A0AAW8LB31-F1
#
_entry.id   AF-A0AAW8LB31-F1
#
_cell.length_a   1.000
_cell.length_b   1.000
_cell.length_c   1.000
_cell.angle_alpha   90.00
_cell.angle_beta   90.00
_cell.angle_gamma   90.00
#
_symmetry.space_group_name_H-M   'P 1'
#
loop_
_entity.id
_entity.type
_entity.pdbx_description
1 polymer ?
#
loop_
_entity_poly.entity_id
_entity_poly.type
_entity_poly.pdbx_seq_one_letter_code
_entity_poly.pdbx_strand_id
1 'polypeptide(L)'
;MYQFCYASKSTSPKPDLLEDLANILKEARDFNYQHQVTGVLYFADGHFFQCLEGECPTLKSLLVERLNKDPRHQDIKLFETKEIEYPSFPDWSMKYISKRSQIQQFCRDMGFDDFNPFAFQQSHVDALLMQLCIEQGEEQKSA
;
A
#
# COMPACT_ATOMS: atom_id res chain seq x y z
N MET A 1 5.01 -16.63 5.97
CA MET A 1 5.16 -15.15 5.93
C MET A 1 3.77 -14.55 6.10
N TYR A 2 3.64 -13.27 6.45
CA TYR A 2 2.33 -12.63 6.59
C TYR A 2 2.19 -11.43 5.66
N GLN A 3 0.95 -11.17 5.25
CA GLN A 3 0.53 -10.03 4.44
C GLN A 3 -0.42 -9.15 5.26
N PHE A 4 -0.03 -7.90 5.49
CA PHE A 4 -0.79 -6.88 6.21
C PHE A 4 -1.21 -5.81 5.21
N CYS A 5 -2.51 -5.72 4.94
CA CYS A 5 -3.07 -4.64 4.13
C CYS A 5 -3.74 -3.62 5.03
N TYR A 6 -3.48 -2.33 4.79
CA TYR A 6 -4.20 -1.27 5.50
C TYR A 6 -4.47 -0.08 4.60
N ALA A 7 -5.45 0.71 5.02
CA ALA A 7 -5.78 2.00 4.44
C ALA A 7 -5.72 3.11 5.48
N SER A 8 -5.45 4.33 5.03
CA SER A 8 -5.44 5.52 5.88
C SER A 8 -5.74 6.77 5.05
N LYS A 9 -6.12 7.87 5.71
CA LYS A 9 -6.31 9.18 5.07
C LYS A 9 -5.06 10.02 5.22
N SER A 10 -4.64 10.68 4.15
CA SER A 10 -3.58 11.67 4.24
C SER A 10 -4.05 12.89 5.01
N THR A 11 -3.19 13.40 5.90
CA THR A 11 -3.37 14.67 6.61
C THR A 11 -2.53 15.79 5.97
N SER A 12 -1.63 15.43 5.05
CA SER A 12 -0.74 16.37 4.38
C SER A 12 -1.51 17.37 3.51
N PRO A 13 -1.26 18.68 3.65
CA PRO A 13 -1.84 19.66 2.75
C PRO A 13 -1.25 19.50 1.34
N LYS A 14 -2.03 19.88 0.31
CA LYS A 14 -1.64 19.70 -1.11
C LYS A 14 -0.24 20.23 -1.49
N PRO A 15 0.26 21.37 -0.96
CA PRO A 15 1.60 21.86 -1.29
C PRO A 15 2.71 20.90 -0.86
N ASP A 16 2.54 20.26 0.30
CA ASP A 16 3.58 19.44 0.95
C ASP A 16 3.44 17.96 0.57
N LEU A 17 2.30 17.57 0.00
CA LEU A 17 1.93 16.17 -0.30
C LEU A 17 2.97 15.41 -1.12
N LEU A 18 3.59 16.04 -2.12
CA LEU A 18 4.59 15.37 -2.96
C LEU A 18 5.89 15.10 -2.18
N GLU A 19 6.30 16.05 -1.34
CA GLU A 19 7.48 15.91 -0.50
C GLU A 19 7.25 14.87 0.60
N ASP A 20 6.10 14.94 1.28
CA ASP A 20 5.70 13.95 2.29
C ASP A 20 5.64 12.54 1.71
N LEU A 21 5.06 12.38 0.52
CA LEU A 21 5.00 11.08 -0.16
C LEU A 21 6.40 10.55 -0.50
N ALA A 22 7.30 11.42 -0.98
CA ALA A 22 8.68 11.03 -1.26
C ALA A 22 9.42 10.61 0.02
N ASN A 23 9.20 11.32 1.12
CA ASN A 23 9.76 11.00 2.43
C ASN A 23 9.22 9.67 2.98
N ILE A 24 7.90 9.45 2.91
CA ILE A 24 7.26 8.17 3.28
C ILE A 24 7.88 7.02 2.49
N LEU A 25 8.01 7.17 1.17
CA LEU A 25 8.59 6.13 0.31
C LEU A 25 10.05 5.85 0.65
N LYS A 26 10.84 6.89 0.94
CA LYS A 26 12.24 6.73 1.35
C LYS A 26 12.34 5.98 2.68
N GLU A 27 11.63 6.45 3.70
CA GLU A 27 11.62 5.83 5.03
C GLU A 27 11.10 4.39 4.98
N ALA A 28 10.05 4.13 4.20
CA ALA A 28 9.51 2.80 4.00
C ALA A 28 10.53 1.88 3.32
N ARG A 29 11.20 2.34 2.25
CA ARG A 29 12.23 1.53 1.57
C ARG A 29 13.40 1.19 2.47
N ASP A 30 13.92 2.17 3.21
CA ASP A 30 15.07 1.97 4.11
C ASP A 30 14.73 0.98 5.22
N PHE A 31 13.58 1.14 5.88
CA PHE A 31 13.11 0.21 6.90
C PHE A 31 12.84 -1.18 6.32
N ASN A 32 12.11 -1.23 5.20
CA ASN A 32 11.68 -2.50 4.61
C ASN A 32 12.87 -3.33 4.14
N TYR A 33 13.90 -2.69 3.58
CA TYR A 33 15.14 -3.37 3.23
C TYR A 33 15.87 -3.96 4.45
N GLN A 34 16.00 -3.20 5.54
CA GLN A 34 16.66 -3.66 6.76
C GLN A 34 15.93 -4.81 7.46
N HIS A 35 14.60 -4.85 7.33
CA HIS A 35 13.74 -5.79 8.03
C HIS A 35 13.15 -6.88 7.12
N GLN A 36 13.63 -7.01 5.88
CA GLN A 36 13.15 -7.98 4.89
C GLN A 36 11.62 -7.92 4.68
N VAL A 37 11.08 -6.70 4.71
CA VAL A 37 9.68 -6.42 4.37
C VAL A 37 9.62 -6.06 2.90
N THR A 38 8.60 -6.55 2.21
CA THR A 38 8.28 -6.16 0.83
C THR A 38 6.88 -5.58 0.77
N GLY A 39 6.54 -4.91 -0.33
CA GLY A 39 5.20 -4.36 -0.42
C GLY A 39 4.95 -3.33 -1.51
N VAL A 40 3.74 -2.80 -1.48
CA VAL A 40 3.27 -1.76 -2.40
C VAL A 40 2.52 -0.67 -1.63
N LEU A 41 2.75 0.57 -2.05
CA LEU A 41 2.06 1.76 -1.63
C LEU A 41 1.30 2.33 -2.83
N TYR A 42 0.00 2.49 -2.66
CA TYR A 42 -0.86 3.21 -3.58
C TYR A 42 -1.44 4.45 -2.89
N PHE A 43 -1.40 5.58 -3.59
CA PHE A 43 -1.98 6.83 -3.11
C PHE A 43 -2.84 7.47 -4.18
N ALA A 44 -4.13 7.65 -3.89
CA ALA A 44 -5.08 8.33 -4.73
C ALA A 44 -6.21 8.95 -3.90
N ASP A 45 -6.76 10.05 -4.39
CA ASP A 45 -7.95 10.70 -3.82
C ASP A 45 -7.86 11.02 -2.31
N GLY A 46 -6.63 11.31 -1.83
CA GLY A 46 -6.36 11.62 -0.43
C GLY A 46 -6.23 10.38 0.48
N HIS A 47 -6.26 9.18 -0.08
CA HIS A 47 -6.17 7.92 0.64
C HIS A 47 -4.89 7.17 0.32
N PHE A 48 -4.26 6.63 1.36
CA PHE A 48 -3.20 5.65 1.24
C PHE A 48 -3.79 4.24 1.34
N PHE A 49 -3.28 3.34 0.51
CA PHE A 49 -3.42 1.91 0.67
C PHE A 49 -2.04 1.28 0.61
N GLN A 50 -1.71 0.46 1.60
CA GLN A 50 -0.44 -0.24 1.65
C GLN A 50 -0.67 -1.73 1.88
N CYS A 51 0.12 -2.53 1.20
CA CYS A 51 0.30 -3.95 1.47
C CYS A 51 1.75 -4.18 1.88
N LEU A 52 1.94 -4.79 3.05
CA LEU A 52 3.24 -5.11 3.64
C LEU A 52 3.34 -6.61 3.85
N GLU A 53 4.43 -7.21 3.38
CA GLU A 53 4.69 -8.63 3.43
C GLU A 53 6.00 -8.90 4.18
N GLY A 54 5.98 -9.81 5.16
CA GLY A 54 7.15 -10.07 5.99
C GLY A 54 6.83 -10.94 7.21
N GLU A 55 7.72 -10.92 8.20
CA GLU A 55 7.51 -11.64 9.45
C GLU A 55 6.45 -10.95 10.34
N CYS A 56 5.55 -11.73 10.95
CA CYS A 56 4.47 -11.20 11.78
C CYS A 56 4.93 -10.26 12.92
N PRO A 57 6.00 -10.58 13.70
CA PRO A 57 6.48 -9.68 14.74
C PRO A 57 6.94 -8.33 14.19
N THR A 58 7.65 -8.36 13.07
CA THR A 58 8.16 -7.17 12.36
C THR A 58 7.00 -6.29 11.89
N LEU A 59 6.01 -6.87 11.21
CA LEU A 59 4.85 -6.11 10.72
C LEU A 59 4.01 -5.51 11.85
N LYS A 60 3.83 -6.25 12.95
CA LYS A 60 3.11 -5.75 14.14
C LYS A 60 3.86 -4.60 14.82
N SER A 61 5.17 -4.71 14.98
CA SER A 61 6.00 -3.63 15.55
C SER A 61 5.96 -2.40 14.64
N LEU A 62 6.10 -2.56 13.32
CA LEU A 62 5.97 -1.45 12.36
C LEU A 62 4.62 -0.73 12.49
N LEU A 63 3.52 -1.48 12.57
CA LEU A 63 2.18 -0.91 12.72
C LEU A 63 2.05 -0.07 14.01
N VAL A 64 2.52 -0.60 15.14
CA VAL A 64 2.34 0.04 16.46
C VAL A 64 3.33 1.19 16.68
N GLU A 65 4.57 1.02 16.27
CA GLU A 65 5.65 1.94 16.63
C GLU A 65 5.82 3.08 15.65
N ARG A 66 5.47 2.88 14.37
CA ARG A 66 5.66 3.86 13.32
C ARG A 66 4.35 4.30 12.69
N LEU A 67 3.61 3.37 12.07
CA LEU A 67 2.43 3.73 11.29
C LEU A 67 1.37 4.44 12.15
N ASN A 68 1.01 3.88 13.30
CA ASN A 68 0.05 4.52 14.21
C ASN A 68 0.48 5.89 14.77
N LYS A 69 1.75 6.27 14.65
CA LYS A 69 2.30 7.53 15.18
C LYS A 69 2.68 8.54 14.08
N ASP A 70 2.55 8.15 12.82
CA ASP A 70 2.95 9.00 11.70
C ASP A 70 1.94 10.15 11.54
N PRO A 71 2.36 11.42 11.66
CA PRO A 71 1.43 12.55 11.59
C PRO A 71 0.92 12.82 10.16
N ARG A 72 1.50 12.17 9.14
CA ARG A 72 1.16 12.36 7.70
C ARG A 72 -0.10 11.60 7.28
N HIS A 73 -0.63 10.74 8.17
CA HIS A 73 -1.90 10.06 7.94
C HIS A 73 -2.72 9.84 9.22
N GLN A 74 -3.99 9.51 9.05
CA GLN A 74 -4.90 9.18 10.14
C GLN A 74 -5.93 8.14 9.70
N ASP A 75 -6.81 7.75 10.62
CA ASP A 75 -7.91 6.81 10.39
C ASP A 75 -7.41 5.46 9.82
N ILE A 76 -6.42 4.82 10.45
CA ILE A 76 -5.89 3.55 9.95
C ILE A 76 -6.97 2.46 10.04
N LYS A 77 -7.31 1.87 8.89
CA LYS A 77 -8.17 0.68 8.76
C LYS A 77 -7.30 -0.50 8.34
N LEU A 78 -7.05 -1.43 9.25
CA LEU A 78 -6.38 -2.70 8.95
C LEU A 78 -7.39 -3.69 8.35
N PHE A 79 -7.02 -4.32 7.25
CA PHE A 79 -7.79 -5.40 6.61
C PHE A 79 -7.38 -6.76 7.18
N GLU A 80 -7.96 -7.84 6.65
CA GLU A 80 -7.62 -9.19 7.11
C GLU A 80 -6.12 -9.46 6.93
N THR A 81 -5.50 -9.92 8.01
CA THR A 81 -4.11 -10.39 7.98
C THR A 81 -4.08 -11.81 7.42
N LYS A 82 -3.31 -12.01 6.36
CA LYS A 82 -3.20 -13.31 5.70
C LYS A 82 -1.84 -13.93 5.90
N GLU A 83 -1.81 -15.24 6.10
CA GLU A 83 -0.57 -16.01 5.99
C GLU A 83 -0.34 -16.35 4.51
N ILE A 84 0.87 -16.08 4.02
CA ILE A 84 1.28 -16.29 2.64
C ILE A 84 2.52 -17.18 2.59
N GLU A 85 2.55 -18.07 1.60
CA GLU A 85 3.69 -18.95 1.34
C GLU A 85 4.80 -18.20 0.60
N TYR A 86 4.44 -17.32 -0.34
CA TYR A 86 5.36 -16.54 -1.17
C TYR A 86 4.95 -15.07 -1.19
N PRO A 87 5.92 -14.13 -1.19
CA PRO A 87 5.63 -12.71 -1.34
C PRO A 87 4.98 -12.44 -2.70
N SER A 88 3.91 -11.64 -2.70
CA SER A 88 3.28 -11.15 -3.94
C SER A 88 4.15 -10.09 -4.61
N PHE A 89 5.02 -9.42 -3.84
CA PHE A 89 5.85 -8.30 -4.30
C PHE A 89 7.35 -8.51 -4.03
N PRO A 90 7.97 -9.61 -4.51
CA PRO A 90 9.33 -10.02 -4.10
C PRO A 90 10.43 -9.01 -4.44
N ASP A 91 10.31 -8.30 -5.57
CA ASP A 91 11.39 -7.45 -6.08
C ASP A 91 11.44 -6.04 -5.45
N TRP A 92 10.47 -5.70 -4.59
CA TRP A 92 10.26 -4.32 -4.16
C TRP A 92 10.15 -4.21 -2.64
N SER A 93 11.14 -3.57 -2.03
CA SER A 93 11.02 -3.13 -0.64
C SER A 93 9.81 -2.23 -0.45
N MET A 94 9.50 -1.35 -1.42
CA MET A 94 8.22 -0.63 -1.50
C MET A 94 8.01 -0.03 -2.90
N LYS A 95 7.07 -0.60 -3.68
CA LYS A 95 6.66 -0.03 -4.98
C LYS A 95 5.66 1.09 -4.77
N TYR A 96 5.84 2.21 -5.46
CA TYR A 96 4.84 3.29 -5.50
C TYR A 96 4.04 3.17 -6.80
N ILE A 97 2.71 3.12 -6.69
CA ILE A 97 1.80 3.19 -7.84
C ILE A 97 1.03 4.51 -7.76
N SER A 98 1.18 5.32 -8.81
CA SER A 98 0.54 6.63 -8.89
C SER A 98 -0.90 6.52 -9.41
N LYS A 99 -1.71 7.57 -9.16
CA LYS A 99 -3.10 7.71 -9.63
C LYS A 99 -3.32 7.51 -11.15
N ARG A 100 -2.27 7.54 -11.98
CA ARG A 100 -2.35 7.31 -13.43
C ARG A 100 -2.43 5.83 -13.82
N SER A 101 -2.50 4.92 -12.86
CA SER A 101 -2.61 3.48 -13.05
C SER A 101 -4.01 3.04 -13.51
N GLN A 102 -4.14 1.77 -13.91
CA GLN A 102 -5.43 1.16 -14.26
C GLN A 102 -6.33 0.99 -13.02
N ILE A 103 -5.80 1.20 -11.82
CA ILE A 103 -6.53 1.15 -10.54
C ILE A 103 -7.76 2.08 -10.51
N GLN A 104 -7.73 3.23 -11.18
CA GLN A 104 -8.94 4.06 -11.29
C GLN A 104 -10.04 3.39 -12.11
N GLN A 105 -9.67 2.70 -13.19
CA GLN A 105 -10.65 1.97 -14.00
C GLN A 105 -11.18 0.78 -13.21
N PHE A 106 -10.32 0.05 -12.52
CA PHE A 106 -10.69 -1.01 -11.60
C PHE A 106 -11.72 -0.56 -10.55
N CYS A 107 -11.54 0.61 -9.92
CA CYS A 107 -12.51 1.15 -8.98
C CYS A 107 -13.88 1.39 -9.63
N ARG A 108 -13.91 1.96 -10.84
CA ARG A 108 -15.14 2.18 -11.61
C ARG A 108 -15.84 0.86 -11.97
N ASP A 109 -15.07 -0.15 -12.38
CA ASP A 109 -15.61 -1.46 -12.73
C ASP A 109 -16.25 -2.17 -11.53
N MET A 110 -15.81 -1.83 -10.31
CA MET A 110 -16.41 -2.27 -9.05
C MET A 110 -17.56 -1.39 -8.56
N GLY A 111 -17.92 -0.34 -9.29
CA GLY A 111 -18.99 0.58 -8.94
C GLY A 111 -18.59 1.68 -7.96
N PHE A 112 -17.30 1.99 -7.81
CA PHE A 112 -16.82 3.14 -7.03
C PHE A 112 -16.47 4.31 -7.95
N ASP A 113 -16.95 5.51 -7.59
CA ASP A 113 -16.66 6.74 -8.35
C ASP A 113 -15.19 7.17 -8.21
N ASP A 114 -14.62 6.98 -7.02
CA ASP A 114 -13.25 7.37 -6.65
C ASP A 114 -12.55 6.27 -5.84
N PHE A 115 -11.23 6.40 -5.65
CA PHE A 115 -10.51 5.50 -4.75
C PHE A 115 -10.81 5.81 -3.28
N ASN A 116 -11.72 5.03 -2.69
CA ASN A 116 -12.03 5.07 -1.26
C ASN A 116 -11.89 3.68 -0.61
N PRO A 117 -10.72 3.34 -0.09
CA PRO A 117 -10.47 2.01 0.49
C PRO A 117 -11.26 1.78 1.80
N PHE A 118 -11.81 2.82 2.42
CA PHE A 118 -12.68 2.65 3.59
C PHE A 118 -14.01 1.97 3.24
N ALA A 119 -14.49 2.14 2.01
CA ALA A 119 -15.68 1.47 1.49
C ALA A 119 -15.41 0.02 1.08
N PHE A 120 -14.14 -0.39 0.97
CA PHE A 120 -13.78 -1.72 0.50
C PHE A 120 -14.04 -2.79 1.57
N GLN A 121 -14.61 -3.89 1.10
CA GLN A 121 -14.62 -5.18 1.79
C GLN A 121 -13.36 -5.98 1.42
N GLN A 122 -13.09 -7.07 2.16
CA GLN A 122 -11.89 -7.89 1.94
C GLN A 122 -11.78 -8.43 0.50
N SER A 123 -12.89 -8.83 -0.12
CA SER A 123 -12.91 -9.29 -1.51
C SER A 123 -12.40 -8.23 -2.51
N HIS A 124 -12.70 -6.96 -2.27
CA HIS A 124 -12.21 -5.85 -3.10
C HIS A 124 -10.72 -5.62 -2.90
N VAL A 125 -10.22 -5.79 -1.67
CA VAL A 125 -8.78 -5.72 -1.37
C VAL A 125 -8.02 -6.83 -2.08
N ASP A 126 -8.54 -8.05 -2.05
CA ASP A 126 -7.93 -9.20 -2.71
C ASP A 126 -7.84 -8.99 -4.23
N ALA A 127 -8.92 -8.48 -4.83
CA ALA A 127 -8.95 -8.13 -6.23
C ALA A 127 -8.01 -6.96 -6.56
N LEU A 128 -7.88 -5.96 -5.67
CA LEU A 128 -6.95 -4.85 -5.85
C LEU A 128 -5.51 -5.33 -5.83
N LEU A 129 -5.14 -6.23 -4.92
CA LEU A 129 -3.81 -6.82 -4.85
C LEU A 129 -3.47 -7.59 -6.13
N MET A 130 -4.42 -8.36 -6.67
CA MET A 130 -4.24 -9.04 -7.96
C MET A 130 -3.97 -8.04 -9.09
N GLN A 131 -4.75 -6.94 -9.16
CA GLN A 131 -4.55 -5.91 -10.17
C GLN A 131 -3.17 -5.22 -10.02
N LEU A 132 -2.78 -4.88 -8.79
CA LEU A 132 -1.48 -4.26 -8.51
C LEU A 132 -0.33 -5.20 -8.89
N CYS A 133 -0.48 -6.51 -8.69
CA CYS A 133 0.49 -7.53 -9.11
C CYS A 133 0.62 -7.61 -10.64
N ILE A 134 -0.50 -7.57 -11.37
CA ILE A 134 -0.50 -7.55 -12.85
C ILE A 134 0.23 -6.31 -13.38
N GLU A 135 -0.04 -5.13 -12.83
CA GLU A 135 0.65 -3.89 -13.22
C GLU A 135 2.18 -3.97 -12.98
N GLN A 136 2.66 -4.82 -12.06
CA GLN A 136 4.11 -5.06 -11.92
C GLN A 136 4.69 -5.84 -13.09
N GLY A 137 3.99 -6.87 -13.56
CA GLY A 137 4.47 -7.73 -14.65
C GLY A 137 4.52 -7.05 -16.02
N GLU A 138 3.70 -6.00 -16.24
CA GLU A 138 3.68 -5.24 -17.49
C GLU A 138 4.83 -4.23 -17.59
N GLU A 139 5.21 -3.59 -16.50
CA GLU A 139 6.36 -2.65 -16.47
C GLU A 139 7.70 -3.38 -16.68
N GLN A 140 7.86 -4.61 -16.18
CA GLN A 140 9.09 -5.40 -16.38
C GLN A 140 9.28 -5.88 -17.83
N LYS A 141 8.24 -5.94 -18.65
CA LYS A 141 8.33 -6.32 -20.07
C LYS A 141 8.65 -5.16 -21.01
N SER A 142 8.55 -3.92 -20.51
CA SER A 142 8.73 -2.71 -21.31
C SER A 142 10.10 -2.03 -21.08
N ALA A 143 10.99 -2.66 -20.31
CA ALA A 143 12.34 -2.18 -19.98
C ALA A 143 13.43 -3.02 -20.65
#